data_AF-A0A933C680-F1
#
_entry.id   AF-A0A933C680-F1
#
_cell.length_a   1.000
_cell.length_b   1.000
_cell.length_c   1.000
_cell.angle_alpha   90.00
_cell.angle_beta   90.00
_cell.angle_gamma   90.00
#
_symmetry.space_group_name_H-M   'P 1'
#
loop_
_entity.id
_entity.type
_entity.pdbx_description
1 polymer ?
#
loop_
_entity_poly.entity_id
_entity_poly.type
_entity_poly.pdbx_seq_one_letter_code
_entity_poly.pdbx_strand_id
1 'polypeptide(L)'
;MDHYCAYFDAGFLPRALALYRSLEAHAPSFHLWALALDEGAREALAALRLAHLTPLTLADLERFDGDLLAVKPERAGIDYHLTCTPVLALIVLERRPDIQAITYLDADLLFFSDPSPLLRELANGSVLITPHRFPEGLRHLESCGLFNDGWVTFRRSPEALACLRWWRERCLEWCFNRLEDGRFTEQRYLDEWPRRFPGVVVSRHPGANLAPWNLGRHDVDRREGRVWVDGLPLVFYHFSGFRQINPWLFDLLPEVMQVRPSRAVRRGIYQPYIQALLQALAELATVRPDASIRNGGRSDAHLPAWASWDHSARRLLARQRVLVLGGRIL
;
A
#
# COMPACT_ATOMS: atom_id res chain seq x y z
N MET A 1 11.73 2.67 18.45
CA MET A 1 11.08 3.49 17.43
C MET A 1 11.20 2.73 16.12
N ASP A 2 10.08 2.48 15.46
CA ASP A 2 10.05 1.76 14.19
C ASP A 2 10.17 2.73 13.03
N HIS A 3 10.89 2.34 11.97
CA HIS A 3 11.05 3.18 10.79
C HIS A 3 10.29 2.59 9.61
N TYR A 4 9.51 3.44 8.96
CA TYR A 4 8.74 3.13 7.78
C TYR A 4 9.17 4.02 6.61
N CYS A 5 9.04 3.56 5.38
CA CYS A 5 9.12 4.41 4.20
C CYS A 5 7.94 4.16 3.26
N ALA A 6 7.49 5.20 2.58
CA ALA A 6 6.42 5.13 1.59
C ALA A 6 6.65 6.20 0.53
N TYR A 7 6.12 6.01 -0.68
CA TYR A 7 6.11 7.03 -1.71
C TYR A 7 4.70 7.36 -2.15
N PHE A 8 4.50 8.58 -2.63
CA PHE A 8 3.23 9.01 -3.19
C PHE A 8 3.40 10.30 -4.00
N ASP A 9 2.49 10.48 -4.94
CA ASP A 9 2.33 11.72 -5.68
C ASP A 9 1.23 12.60 -5.05
N ALA A 10 0.97 13.74 -5.68
CA ALA A 10 -0.09 14.66 -5.29
C ALA A 10 -1.47 14.00 -5.22
N GLY A 11 -1.77 13.05 -6.10
CA GLY A 11 -3.06 12.36 -6.17
C GLY A 11 -3.27 11.37 -5.03
N PHE A 12 -2.19 10.83 -4.47
CA PHE A 12 -2.23 9.87 -3.35
C PHE A 12 -2.16 10.52 -1.97
N LEU A 13 -1.97 11.83 -1.85
CA LEU A 13 -1.87 12.53 -0.57
C LEU A 13 -2.99 12.20 0.45
N PRO A 14 -4.29 12.14 0.08
CA PRO A 14 -5.32 11.79 1.07
C PRO A 14 -5.10 10.39 1.66
N ARG A 15 -4.57 9.45 0.87
CA ARG A 15 -4.26 8.09 1.31
C ARG A 15 -3.02 8.07 2.19
N ALA A 16 -1.97 8.75 1.75
CA ALA A 16 -0.72 8.87 2.51
C ALA A 16 -0.93 9.55 3.88
N LEU A 17 -1.79 10.57 3.94
CA LEU A 17 -2.14 11.21 5.20
C LEU A 17 -3.01 10.30 6.07
N ALA A 18 -3.98 9.56 5.50
CA ALA A 18 -4.74 8.55 6.24
C ALA A 18 -3.82 7.44 6.79
N LEU A 19 -2.84 6.96 6.01
CA LEU A 19 -1.80 6.03 6.44
C LEU A 19 -1.04 6.61 7.64
N TYR A 20 -0.49 7.82 7.51
CA TYR A 20 0.26 8.49 8.57
C TYR A 20 -0.57 8.65 9.85
N ARG A 21 -1.81 9.13 9.76
CA ARG A 21 -2.70 9.29 10.92
C ARG A 21 -3.06 7.95 11.56
N SER A 22 -3.18 6.87 10.78
CA SER A 22 -3.40 5.53 11.33
C SER A 22 -2.16 4.97 12.04
N LEU A 23 -0.95 5.31 11.57
CA LEU A 23 0.28 5.02 12.31
C LEU A 23 0.32 5.78 13.64
N GLU A 24 -0.05 7.08 13.68
CA GLU A 24 -0.16 7.82 14.95
C GLU A 24 -1.16 7.20 15.92
N ALA A 25 -2.26 6.65 15.41
CA ALA A 25 -3.29 6.03 16.24
C ALA A 25 -2.88 4.66 16.82
N HIS A 26 -1.98 3.93 16.15
CA HIS A 26 -1.78 2.51 16.41
C HIS A 26 -0.32 2.08 16.65
N ALA A 27 0.65 2.74 16.04
CA ALA A 27 2.06 2.42 16.23
C ALA A 27 2.58 3.05 17.54
N PRO A 28 3.19 2.28 18.47
CA PRO A 28 3.66 2.82 19.75
C PRO A 28 4.70 3.94 19.61
N SER A 29 5.58 3.85 18.61
CA SER A 29 6.60 4.84 18.29
C SER A 29 7.10 4.61 16.88
N PHE A 30 7.00 5.61 16.00
CA PHE A 30 7.41 5.47 14.61
C PHE A 30 8.04 6.73 14.02
N HIS A 31 8.69 6.55 12.86
CA HIS A 31 9.09 7.62 11.97
C HIS A 31 8.86 7.20 10.51
N LEU A 32 8.24 8.06 9.71
CA LEU A 32 7.94 7.82 8.30
C LEU A 32 8.86 8.63 7.37
N TRP A 33 9.60 7.94 6.51
CA TRP A 33 10.39 8.52 5.43
C TRP A 33 9.54 8.56 4.17
N ALA A 34 9.03 9.75 3.82
CA ALA A 34 8.02 9.90 2.77
C ALA A 34 8.63 10.48 1.50
N LEU A 35 8.67 9.69 0.42
CA LEU A 35 9.09 10.14 -0.89
C LEU A 35 7.95 10.86 -1.61
N ALA A 36 8.10 12.18 -1.76
CA ALA A 36 7.27 12.98 -2.65
C ALA A 36 7.73 12.77 -4.11
N LEU A 37 6.86 12.15 -4.90
CA LEU A 37 7.12 11.85 -6.32
C LEU A 37 6.94 13.05 -7.25
N ASP A 38 6.17 14.05 -6.80
CA ASP A 38 5.96 15.30 -7.52
C ASP A 38 6.06 16.52 -6.60
N GLU A 39 6.13 17.69 -7.23
CA GLU A 39 6.30 18.96 -6.52
C GLU A 39 5.12 19.28 -5.62
N GLY A 40 3.91 18.95 -6.06
CA GLY A 40 2.74 19.16 -5.22
C GLY A 40 2.84 18.37 -3.91
N ALA A 41 3.20 17.08 -3.96
CA ALA A 41 3.31 16.26 -2.76
C ALA A 41 4.37 16.83 -1.81
N ARG A 42 5.49 17.29 -2.38
CA ARG A 42 6.57 17.94 -1.63
C ARG A 42 6.09 19.19 -0.89
N GLU A 43 5.38 20.08 -1.59
CA GLU A 43 4.84 21.31 -1.02
C GLU A 43 3.82 21.02 0.10
N ALA A 44 2.92 20.07 -0.12
CA ALA A 44 1.94 19.68 0.87
C ALA A 44 2.59 19.12 2.15
N LEU A 45 3.57 18.21 2.02
CA LEU A 45 4.28 17.67 3.18
C LEU A 45 5.04 18.77 3.95
N ALA A 46 5.67 19.71 3.25
CA ALA A 46 6.35 20.84 3.87
C ALA A 46 5.39 21.76 4.65
N ALA A 47 4.18 21.96 4.13
CA ALA A 47 3.15 22.78 4.76
C ALA A 47 2.50 22.10 5.98
N LEU A 48 2.24 20.79 5.89
CA LEU A 48 1.60 20.01 6.97
C LEU A 48 2.46 19.86 8.23
N ARG A 49 3.80 19.89 8.09
CA ARG A 49 4.76 19.81 9.22
C ARG A 49 4.49 18.63 10.18
N LEU A 50 4.26 17.45 9.61
CA LEU A 50 3.97 16.23 10.36
C LEU A 50 5.16 15.82 11.24
N ALA A 51 4.92 15.64 12.54
CA ALA A 51 5.96 15.54 13.56
C ALA A 51 6.87 14.31 13.42
N HIS A 52 6.33 13.19 12.94
CA HIS A 52 7.02 11.91 12.81
C HIS A 52 7.35 11.57 11.35
N LEU A 53 7.54 12.59 10.50
CA LEU A 53 7.77 12.41 9.08
C LEU A 53 8.99 13.21 8.60
N THR A 54 9.80 12.58 7.74
CA THR A 54 10.82 13.29 6.96
C THR A 54 10.52 13.16 5.47
N PRO A 55 10.31 14.27 4.75
CA PRO A 55 10.11 14.23 3.32
C PRO A 55 11.44 13.95 2.60
N LEU A 56 11.37 13.12 1.57
CA LEU A 56 12.40 12.91 0.56
C LEU A 56 11.83 13.35 -0.78
N THR A 57 12.67 13.86 -1.67
CA THR A 57 12.28 14.22 -3.03
C THR A 57 12.76 13.18 -4.03
N LEU A 58 12.13 13.11 -5.20
CA LEU A 58 12.62 12.29 -6.31
C LEU A 58 14.08 12.64 -6.67
N ALA A 59 14.44 13.92 -6.60
CA ALA A 59 15.81 14.37 -6.81
C ALA A 59 16.80 13.85 -5.74
N ASP A 60 16.35 13.59 -4.51
CA ASP A 60 17.19 12.96 -3.49
C ASP A 60 17.57 11.52 -3.83
N LEU A 61 16.61 10.77 -4.40
CA LEU A 61 16.82 9.40 -4.88
C LEU A 61 17.70 9.39 -6.11
N GLU A 62 17.41 10.23 -7.10
CA GLU A 62 18.19 10.32 -8.35
C GLU A 62 19.64 10.75 -8.11
N ARG A 63 19.91 11.60 -7.11
CA ARG A 63 21.28 11.92 -6.69
C ARG A 63 21.96 10.78 -5.94
N PHE A 64 21.20 10.00 -5.17
CA PHE A 64 21.73 8.85 -4.43
C PHE A 64 22.05 7.69 -5.37
N ASP A 65 21.25 7.52 -6.42
CA ASP A 65 21.28 6.40 -7.33
C ASP A 65 21.26 6.87 -8.79
N GLY A 66 22.46 7.01 -9.37
CA GLY A 66 22.61 7.45 -10.75
C GLY A 66 22.05 6.46 -11.77
N ASP A 67 22.00 5.16 -11.45
CA ASP A 67 21.43 4.15 -12.35
C ASP A 67 19.90 4.27 -12.40
N LEU A 68 19.27 4.62 -11.28
CA LEU A 68 17.84 4.94 -11.25
C LEU A 68 17.55 6.12 -12.20
N LEU A 69 18.32 7.20 -12.12
CA LEU A 69 18.16 8.33 -13.02
C LEU A 69 18.39 7.92 -14.49
N ALA A 70 19.35 7.04 -14.75
CA ALA A 70 19.68 6.59 -16.11
C ALA A 70 18.53 5.84 -16.80
N VAL A 71 17.72 5.06 -16.07
CA VAL A 71 16.58 4.33 -16.65
C VAL A 71 15.31 5.18 -16.80
N LYS A 72 15.27 6.39 -16.24
CA LYS A 72 14.09 7.27 -16.28
C LYS A 72 13.53 7.54 -17.68
N PRO A 73 14.34 7.78 -18.74
CA PRO A 73 13.81 7.98 -20.09
C PRO A 73 13.04 6.77 -20.65
N GLU A 74 13.29 5.57 -20.12
CA GLU A 74 12.64 4.31 -20.52
C GLU A 74 11.45 3.94 -19.63
N ARG A 75 11.17 4.70 -18.57
CA ARG A 75 10.16 4.39 -17.55
C ARG A 75 9.24 5.60 -17.36
N ALA A 76 7.98 5.46 -17.76
CA ALA A 76 7.01 6.55 -17.67
C ALA A 76 6.07 6.36 -16.46
N GLY A 77 5.85 7.44 -15.71
CA GLY A 77 4.86 7.51 -14.64
C GLY A 77 5.00 6.38 -13.62
N ILE A 78 3.96 5.54 -13.53
CA ILE A 78 3.90 4.45 -12.55
C ILE A 78 5.09 3.49 -12.67
N ASP A 79 5.60 3.19 -13.86
CA ASP A 79 6.73 2.27 -14.03
C ASP A 79 8.00 2.78 -13.31
N TYR A 80 8.23 4.10 -13.36
CA TYR A 80 9.35 4.72 -12.66
C TYR A 80 9.12 4.78 -11.16
N HIS A 81 7.88 5.03 -10.71
CA HIS A 81 7.53 5.02 -9.29
C HIS A 81 7.78 3.64 -8.65
N LEU A 82 7.33 2.56 -9.30
CA LEU A 82 7.57 1.18 -8.86
C LEU A 82 9.09 0.85 -8.82
N THR A 83 9.87 1.41 -9.76
CA THR A 83 11.32 1.24 -9.77
C THR A 83 12.00 1.92 -8.56
N CYS A 84 11.38 2.95 -7.98
CA CYS A 84 11.91 3.67 -6.81
C CYS A 84 11.80 2.86 -5.50
N THR A 85 10.92 1.86 -5.42
CA THR A 85 10.60 1.10 -4.20
C THR A 85 11.85 0.59 -3.45
N PRO A 86 12.73 -0.24 -4.05
CA PRO A 86 13.94 -0.71 -3.37
C PRO A 86 14.94 0.43 -3.10
N VAL A 87 15.02 1.44 -3.97
CA VAL A 87 15.96 2.57 -3.81
C VAL A 87 15.58 3.41 -2.60
N LEU A 88 14.28 3.59 -2.34
CA LEU A 88 13.76 4.33 -1.18
C LEU A 88 14.12 3.65 0.15
N ALA A 89 14.02 2.32 0.25
CA ALA A 89 14.48 1.63 1.45
C ALA A 89 16.00 1.72 1.61
N LEU A 90 16.74 1.61 0.50
CA LEU A 90 18.21 1.61 0.49
C LEU A 90 18.79 2.97 0.90
N ILE A 91 18.28 4.08 0.34
CA ILE A 91 18.76 5.43 0.66
C ILE A 91 18.59 5.76 2.15
N VAL A 92 17.50 5.31 2.77
CA VAL A 92 17.26 5.51 4.21
C VAL A 92 18.31 4.73 5.01
N LEU A 93 18.53 3.45 4.71
CA LEU A 93 19.53 2.64 5.43
C LEU A 93 20.95 3.17 5.22
N GLU A 94 21.32 3.62 4.02
CA GLU A 94 22.68 4.10 3.76
C GLU A 94 22.93 5.49 4.39
N ARG A 95 21.94 6.40 4.36
CA ARG A 95 22.08 7.74 4.96
C ARG A 95 21.93 7.76 6.48
N ARG A 96 21.34 6.72 7.09
CA ARG A 96 21.06 6.64 8.53
C ARG A 96 21.58 5.34 9.14
N PRO A 97 22.89 5.27 9.48
CA PRO A 97 23.51 4.08 10.07
C PRO A 97 22.89 3.65 11.41
N ASP A 98 22.26 4.59 12.12
CA ASP A 98 21.56 4.35 13.38
C ASP A 98 20.28 3.51 13.20
N ILE A 99 19.65 3.54 12.03
CA ILE A 99 18.44 2.77 11.73
C ILE A 99 18.81 1.30 11.52
N GLN A 100 18.26 0.44 12.38
CA GLN A 100 18.51 -1.02 12.35
C GLN A 100 17.51 -1.80 11.51
N ALA A 101 16.35 -1.22 11.19
CA ALA A 101 15.38 -1.82 10.27
C ALA A 101 14.54 -0.73 9.60
N ILE A 102 14.13 -0.96 8.36
CA ILE A 102 13.21 -0.13 7.60
C ILE A 102 12.09 -1.00 7.04
N THR A 103 10.85 -0.51 7.08
CA THR A 103 9.71 -1.19 6.47
C THR A 103 9.11 -0.32 5.37
N TYR A 104 9.13 -0.80 4.13
CA TYR A 104 8.36 -0.19 3.05
C TYR A 104 6.86 -0.47 3.25
N LEU A 105 6.05 0.57 3.02
CA LEU A 105 4.60 0.54 3.07
C LEU A 105 4.01 1.16 1.80
N ASP A 106 2.97 0.52 1.24
CA ASP A 106 2.13 1.17 0.24
C ASP A 106 1.32 2.33 0.86
N ALA A 107 1.13 3.41 0.10
CA ALA A 107 0.47 4.62 0.58
C ALA A 107 -1.06 4.46 0.76
N ASP A 108 -1.66 3.38 0.26
CA ASP A 108 -3.08 3.08 0.39
C ASP A 108 -3.40 2.02 1.47
N LEU A 109 -2.48 1.82 2.42
CA LEU A 109 -2.75 1.09 3.64
C LEU A 109 -3.47 1.94 4.70
N LEU A 110 -4.22 1.27 5.58
CA LEU A 110 -4.69 1.83 6.85
C LEU A 110 -4.47 0.83 7.98
N PHE A 111 -3.85 1.28 9.08
CA PHE A 111 -3.71 0.48 10.29
C PHE A 111 -4.98 0.49 11.14
N PHE A 112 -5.29 -0.65 11.74
CA PHE A 112 -6.42 -0.88 12.64
C PHE A 112 -5.97 -1.36 14.03
N SER A 113 -4.71 -1.79 14.16
CA SER A 113 -4.08 -2.14 15.42
C SER A 113 -2.56 -1.98 15.36
N ASP A 114 -1.90 -2.18 16.50
CA ASP A 114 -0.45 -2.15 16.64
C ASP A 114 0.26 -3.06 15.59
N PRO A 115 1.21 -2.53 14.80
CA PRO A 115 1.99 -3.29 13.80
C PRO A 115 3.09 -4.17 14.39
N SER A 116 3.40 -4.02 15.69
CA SER A 116 4.46 -4.77 16.37
C SER A 116 4.38 -6.30 16.24
N PRO A 117 3.21 -6.97 16.09
CA PRO A 117 3.16 -8.41 15.80
C PRO A 117 4.00 -8.81 14.58
N LEU A 118 3.96 -8.02 13.48
CA LEU A 118 4.75 -8.33 12.28
C LEU A 118 6.26 -8.12 12.54
N LEU A 119 6.61 -7.03 13.22
CA LEU A 119 8.00 -6.76 13.57
C LEU A 119 8.57 -7.85 14.49
N ARG A 120 7.74 -8.44 15.37
CA ARG A 120 8.11 -9.60 16.17
C ARG A 120 8.20 -10.89 15.36
N GLU A 121 7.34 -11.09 14.35
CA GLU A 121 7.44 -12.25 13.43
C GLU A 121 8.80 -12.31 12.74
N LEU A 122 9.42 -11.16 12.43
CA LEU A 122 10.76 -11.12 11.86
C LEU A 122 11.79 -11.85 12.75
N ALA A 123 11.63 -11.84 14.08
CA ALA A 123 12.47 -12.56 15.04
C ALA A 123 13.99 -12.39 14.78
N ASN A 124 14.70 -13.46 14.40
CA ASN A 124 16.14 -13.40 14.03
C ASN A 124 16.36 -13.29 12.51
N GLY A 125 15.30 -13.18 11.72
CA GLY A 125 15.34 -13.01 10.27
C GLY A 125 15.82 -11.62 9.83
N SER A 126 16.08 -11.52 8.54
CA SER A 126 16.69 -10.37 7.88
C SER A 126 15.70 -9.60 7.02
N VAL A 127 14.72 -10.30 6.41
CA VAL A 127 13.69 -9.72 5.55
C VAL A 127 12.33 -10.27 5.96
N LEU A 128 11.29 -9.46 5.98
CA LEU A 128 9.92 -9.93 6.14
C LEU A 128 9.05 -9.47 4.97
N ILE A 129 8.33 -10.41 4.37
CA ILE A 129 7.38 -10.19 3.27
C ILE A 129 6.00 -10.76 3.61
N THR A 130 4.98 -10.23 2.94
CA THR A 130 3.59 -10.68 3.14
C THR A 130 3.07 -11.42 1.90
N PRO A 131 2.45 -12.61 2.05
CA PRO A 131 1.89 -13.34 0.91
C PRO A 131 0.56 -12.72 0.47
N HIS A 132 0.22 -12.80 -0.82
CA HIS A 132 -1.12 -12.41 -1.29
C HIS A 132 -2.22 -13.26 -0.66
N ARG A 133 -1.95 -14.55 -0.46
CA ARG A 133 -2.92 -15.54 0.08
C ARG A 133 -4.21 -15.65 -0.76
N PHE A 134 -4.10 -15.66 -2.09
CA PHE A 134 -5.26 -15.86 -2.96
C PHE A 134 -6.07 -17.11 -2.55
N PRO A 135 -7.42 -17.03 -2.51
CA PRO A 135 -8.27 -18.21 -2.43
C PRO A 135 -8.22 -18.99 -3.75
N GLU A 136 -8.71 -20.23 -3.74
CA GLU A 136 -8.67 -21.13 -4.91
C GLU A 136 -9.22 -20.48 -6.19
N GLY A 137 -10.38 -19.80 -6.10
CA GLY A 137 -11.01 -19.12 -7.24
C GLY A 137 -10.20 -17.96 -7.83
N LEU A 138 -9.20 -17.43 -7.11
CA LEU A 138 -8.34 -16.33 -7.56
C LEU A 138 -6.89 -16.75 -7.79
N ARG A 139 -6.57 -18.06 -7.80
CA ARG A 139 -5.18 -18.53 -8.01
C ARG A 139 -4.57 -18.12 -9.35
N HIS A 140 -5.38 -17.86 -10.37
CA HIS A 140 -4.90 -17.34 -11.65
C HIS A 140 -4.19 -15.97 -11.51
N LEU A 141 -4.46 -15.22 -10.44
CA LEU A 141 -3.79 -13.96 -10.11
C LEU A 141 -2.39 -14.16 -9.49
N GLU A 142 -1.97 -15.40 -9.18
CA GLU A 142 -0.57 -15.72 -8.81
C GLU A 142 0.41 -15.36 -9.94
N SER A 143 -0.07 -15.11 -11.17
CA SER A 143 0.71 -14.52 -12.26
C SER A 143 1.26 -13.12 -11.95
N CYS A 144 0.61 -12.39 -11.03
CA CYS A 144 1.03 -11.07 -10.53
C CYS A 144 1.99 -11.15 -9.32
N GLY A 145 2.29 -12.34 -8.82
CA GLY A 145 3.14 -12.55 -7.64
C GLY A 145 2.50 -13.42 -6.56
N LEU A 146 3.29 -14.24 -5.88
CA LEU A 146 2.89 -14.98 -4.67
C LEU A 146 2.87 -14.07 -3.44
N PHE A 147 3.73 -13.04 -3.44
CA PHE A 147 3.85 -12.04 -2.38
C PHE A 147 3.38 -10.67 -2.84
N ASN A 148 2.92 -9.85 -1.89
CA ASN A 148 2.65 -8.43 -2.09
C ASN A 148 3.63 -7.59 -1.30
N ASP A 149 4.06 -6.49 -1.92
CA ASP A 149 5.07 -5.58 -1.41
C ASP A 149 4.50 -4.43 -0.58
N GLY A 150 3.18 -4.37 -0.36
CA GLY A 150 2.57 -3.38 0.51
C GLY A 150 3.10 -3.39 1.94
N TRP A 151 3.76 -4.47 2.36
CA TRP A 151 4.66 -4.49 3.51
C TRP A 151 5.92 -5.29 3.18
N VAL A 152 7.08 -4.62 3.26
CA VAL A 152 8.40 -5.28 3.19
C VAL A 152 9.35 -4.71 4.24
N THR A 153 9.81 -5.54 5.18
CA THR A 153 10.79 -5.11 6.20
C THR A 153 12.18 -5.60 5.84
N PHE A 154 13.18 -4.74 5.99
CA PHE A 154 14.61 -5.07 5.89
C PHE A 154 15.31 -4.72 7.21
N ARG A 155 15.89 -5.71 7.88
CA ARG A 155 16.83 -5.51 9.00
C ARG A 155 18.22 -5.23 8.45
N ARG A 156 18.93 -4.26 9.00
CA ARG A 156 20.33 -4.00 8.68
C ARG A 156 21.19 -5.24 8.99
N SER A 157 21.44 -6.01 7.95
CA SER A 157 22.18 -7.27 7.97
C SER A 157 22.78 -7.48 6.58
N PRO A 158 23.89 -8.24 6.46
CA PRO A 158 24.45 -8.59 5.16
C PRO A 158 23.40 -9.23 4.23
N GLU A 159 22.54 -10.09 4.76
CA GLU A 159 21.53 -10.84 4.00
C GLU A 159 20.42 -9.92 3.47
N ALA A 160 19.89 -9.02 4.31
CA ALA A 160 18.87 -8.09 3.86
C ALA A 160 19.41 -7.06 2.86
N LEU A 161 20.64 -6.57 3.06
CA LEU A 161 21.27 -5.64 2.13
C LEU A 161 21.57 -6.32 0.79
N ALA A 162 21.98 -7.59 0.79
CA ALA A 162 22.12 -8.38 -0.43
C ALA A 162 20.77 -8.53 -1.15
N CYS A 163 19.70 -8.86 -0.42
CA CYS A 163 18.35 -8.96 -0.96
C CYS A 163 17.87 -7.63 -1.56
N LEU A 164 18.04 -6.52 -0.83
CA LEU A 164 17.58 -5.19 -1.23
C LEU A 164 18.35 -4.65 -2.44
N ARG A 165 19.68 -4.82 -2.47
CA ARG A 165 20.52 -4.43 -3.63
C ARG A 165 20.20 -5.27 -4.85
N TRP A 166 19.96 -6.57 -4.67
CA TRP A 166 19.51 -7.43 -5.75
C TRP A 166 18.13 -7.00 -6.28
N TRP A 167 17.18 -6.67 -5.40
CA TRP A 167 15.86 -6.19 -5.80
C TRP A 167 15.96 -4.90 -6.61
N ARG A 168 16.77 -3.93 -6.15
CA ARG A 168 17.13 -2.73 -6.90
C ARG A 168 17.62 -3.07 -8.31
N GLU A 169 18.64 -3.92 -8.43
CA GLU A 169 19.21 -4.28 -9.74
C GLU A 169 18.15 -4.87 -10.69
N ARG A 170 17.28 -5.73 -10.18
CA ARG A 170 16.20 -6.31 -10.99
C ARG A 170 15.19 -5.28 -11.43
N CYS A 171 14.80 -4.36 -10.55
CA CYS A 171 13.89 -3.27 -10.90
C CYS A 171 14.48 -2.32 -11.96
N LEU A 172 15.78 -2.02 -11.86
CA LEU A 172 16.49 -1.23 -12.86
C LEU A 172 16.52 -1.95 -14.22
N GLU A 173 16.81 -3.25 -14.21
CA GLU A 173 16.80 -4.10 -15.40
C GLU A 173 15.41 -4.15 -16.05
N TRP A 174 14.36 -4.41 -15.27
CA TRP A 174 12.99 -4.47 -15.76
C TRP A 174 12.00 -4.20 -14.61
N CYS A 175 11.15 -3.19 -14.76
CA CYS A 175 10.09 -2.91 -13.78
C CYS A 175 8.95 -2.18 -14.48
N PHE A 176 7.94 -2.93 -14.90
CA PHE A 176 6.81 -2.39 -15.64
C PHE A 176 5.49 -2.88 -15.09
N ASN A 177 4.49 -2.01 -15.17
CA ASN A 177 3.11 -2.27 -14.86
C ASN A 177 2.41 -3.01 -16.02
N ARG A 178 2.93 -4.18 -16.36
CA ARG A 178 2.30 -5.11 -17.31
C ARG A 178 2.80 -6.52 -17.08
N LEU A 179 1.98 -7.51 -17.47
CA LEU A 179 2.40 -8.90 -17.49
C LEU A 179 3.17 -9.16 -18.78
N GLU A 180 4.42 -9.60 -18.65
CA GLU A 180 5.30 -9.88 -19.80
C GLU A 180 6.28 -11.02 -19.44
N ASP A 181 6.20 -12.14 -20.15
CA ASP A 181 7.10 -13.29 -19.99
C ASP A 181 7.28 -13.76 -18.53
N GLY A 182 6.19 -13.76 -17.76
CA GLY A 182 6.20 -14.16 -16.34
C GLY A 182 6.72 -13.11 -15.36
N ARG A 183 7.02 -11.89 -15.84
CA ARG A 183 7.42 -10.72 -15.05
C ARG A 183 6.23 -9.79 -14.79
N PHE A 184 6.24 -9.11 -13.64
CA PHE A 184 5.22 -8.14 -13.26
C PHE A 184 5.72 -7.21 -12.15
N THR A 185 5.86 -5.93 -12.47
CA THR A 185 6.24 -4.86 -11.51
C THR A 185 7.48 -5.22 -10.65
N GLU A 186 7.76 -4.42 -9.62
CA GLU A 186 8.75 -4.73 -8.59
C GLU A 186 8.37 -5.94 -7.72
N GLN A 187 7.07 -6.17 -7.55
CA GLN A 187 6.51 -7.11 -6.60
C GLN A 187 6.80 -8.58 -6.97
N ARG A 188 6.79 -8.93 -8.26
CA ARG A 188 7.00 -10.32 -8.71
C ARG A 188 8.38 -10.87 -8.30
N TYR A 189 9.37 -10.00 -8.12
CA TYR A 189 10.71 -10.42 -7.69
C TYR A 189 10.73 -11.02 -6.28
N LEU A 190 9.76 -10.70 -5.41
CA LEU A 190 9.66 -11.24 -4.05
C LEU A 190 9.48 -12.77 -4.04
N ASP A 191 8.92 -13.35 -5.11
CA ASP A 191 8.66 -14.78 -5.23
C ASP A 191 9.94 -15.61 -5.17
N GLU A 192 11.06 -15.02 -5.57
CA GLU A 192 12.37 -15.67 -5.52
C GLU A 192 13.04 -15.57 -4.15
N TRP A 193 12.60 -14.66 -3.28
CA TRP A 193 13.37 -14.32 -2.08
C TRP A 193 13.49 -15.48 -1.09
N PRO A 194 12.42 -16.23 -0.75
CA PRO A 194 12.52 -17.33 0.21
C PRO A 194 13.51 -18.43 -0.20
N ARG A 195 13.73 -18.63 -1.51
CA ARG A 195 14.72 -19.59 -2.02
C ARG A 195 16.11 -19.00 -2.19
N ARG A 196 16.20 -17.68 -2.40
CA ARG A 196 17.43 -16.99 -2.83
C ARG A 196 18.22 -16.40 -1.67
N PHE A 197 17.54 -15.92 -0.64
CA PHE A 197 18.18 -15.22 0.47
C PHE A 197 17.91 -15.93 1.79
N PRO A 198 18.96 -16.21 2.59
CA PRO A 198 18.76 -16.70 3.94
C PRO A 198 18.10 -15.62 4.82
N GLY A 199 17.33 -16.05 5.81
CA GLY A 199 16.69 -15.13 6.77
C GLY A 199 15.44 -14.41 6.25
N VAL A 200 14.89 -14.80 5.10
CA VAL A 200 13.57 -14.31 4.65
C VAL A 200 12.47 -14.97 5.47
N VAL A 201 11.64 -14.15 6.10
CA VAL A 201 10.48 -14.53 6.88
C VAL A 201 9.22 -14.20 6.09
N VAL A 202 8.38 -15.21 5.87
CA VAL A 202 7.05 -15.02 5.28
C VAL A 202 6.04 -14.86 6.40
N SER A 203 5.35 -13.71 6.44
CA SER A 203 4.39 -13.41 7.50
C SER A 203 3.21 -14.40 7.51
N ARG A 204 2.89 -14.87 8.72
CA ARG A 204 1.77 -15.81 8.97
C ARG A 204 0.56 -15.10 9.57
N HIS A 205 0.71 -13.86 10.04
CA HIS A 205 -0.36 -13.10 10.66
C HIS A 205 -1.54 -12.86 9.68
N PRO A 206 -2.75 -13.38 9.93
CA PRO A 206 -3.90 -13.25 9.03
C PRO A 206 -4.40 -11.81 8.95
N GLY A 207 -4.28 -11.04 10.03
CA GLY A 207 -4.58 -9.60 10.06
C GLY A 207 -3.53 -8.70 9.38
N ALA A 208 -2.45 -9.26 8.83
CA ALA A 208 -1.48 -8.52 8.01
C ALA A 208 -1.84 -8.66 6.53
N ASN A 209 -1.79 -7.54 5.80
CA ASN A 209 -2.04 -7.49 4.37
C ASN A 209 -3.36 -8.16 3.94
N LEU A 210 -4.40 -7.98 4.75
CA LEU A 210 -5.75 -8.32 4.35
C LEU A 210 -6.18 -7.31 3.27
N ALA A 211 -6.78 -7.79 2.20
CA ALA A 211 -7.05 -7.01 1.01
C ALA A 211 -8.19 -7.66 0.19
N PRO A 212 -8.72 -6.98 -0.85
CA PRO A 212 -9.79 -7.55 -1.66
C PRO A 212 -9.48 -8.93 -2.25
N TRP A 213 -8.22 -9.20 -2.58
CA TRP A 213 -7.79 -10.46 -3.19
C TRP A 213 -7.74 -11.66 -2.25
N ASN A 214 -7.76 -11.46 -0.93
CA ASN A 214 -7.72 -12.56 0.04
C ASN A 214 -8.88 -12.55 1.04
N LEU A 215 -9.81 -11.60 0.95
CA LEU A 215 -11.04 -11.60 1.75
C LEU A 215 -11.79 -12.94 1.70
N GLY A 216 -11.84 -13.61 0.55
CA GLY A 216 -12.52 -14.90 0.39
C GLY A 216 -11.86 -16.08 1.10
N ARG A 217 -10.65 -15.91 1.65
CA ARG A 217 -9.89 -16.95 2.35
C ARG A 217 -9.99 -16.84 3.88
N HIS A 218 -10.42 -15.69 4.38
CA HIS A 218 -10.34 -15.35 5.80
C HIS A 218 -11.74 -15.17 6.41
N ASP A 219 -11.90 -15.59 7.66
CA ASP A 219 -13.08 -15.25 8.46
C ASP A 219 -12.89 -13.86 9.06
N VAL A 220 -13.75 -12.92 8.65
CA VAL A 220 -13.65 -11.50 9.04
C VAL A 220 -14.88 -11.10 9.84
N ASP A 221 -14.64 -10.80 11.11
CA ASP A 221 -15.66 -10.47 12.08
C ASP A 221 -15.39 -9.13 12.77
N ARG A 222 -16.46 -8.55 13.33
CA ARG A 222 -16.35 -7.33 14.15
C ARG A 222 -16.93 -7.59 15.53
N ARG A 223 -16.10 -7.48 16.57
CA ARG A 223 -16.45 -7.74 17.97
C ARG A 223 -15.83 -6.65 18.84
N GLU A 224 -16.61 -6.09 19.78
CA GLU A 224 -16.15 -5.06 20.71
C GLU A 224 -15.52 -3.83 20.02
N GLY A 225 -16.09 -3.43 18.88
CA GLY A 225 -15.60 -2.29 18.10
C GLY A 225 -14.33 -2.57 17.28
N ARG A 226 -13.68 -3.72 17.42
CA ARG A 226 -12.48 -4.13 16.68
C ARG A 226 -12.81 -5.12 15.56
N VAL A 227 -11.94 -5.18 14.55
CA VAL A 227 -12.02 -6.17 13.47
C VAL A 227 -11.05 -7.30 13.75
N TRP A 228 -11.52 -8.52 13.56
CA TRP A 228 -10.78 -9.76 13.75
C TRP A 228 -10.73 -10.54 12.44
N VAL A 229 -9.60 -11.19 12.17
CA VAL A 229 -9.31 -12.00 10.99
C VAL A 229 -8.74 -13.33 11.47
N ASP A 230 -9.45 -14.42 11.24
CA ASP A 230 -9.11 -15.77 11.73
C ASP A 230 -8.74 -15.80 13.23
N GLY A 231 -9.50 -15.06 14.05
CA GLY A 231 -9.30 -15.00 15.50
C GLY A 231 -8.18 -14.07 15.99
N LEU A 232 -7.47 -13.37 15.10
CA LEU A 232 -6.47 -12.35 15.45
C LEU A 232 -6.91 -10.94 15.05
N PRO A 233 -6.47 -9.86 15.72
CA PRO A 233 -6.82 -8.50 15.33
C PRO A 233 -6.37 -8.17 13.90
N LEU A 234 -7.18 -7.42 13.16
CA LEU A 234 -6.73 -6.81 11.91
C LEU A 234 -5.64 -5.77 12.23
N VAL A 235 -4.44 -5.96 11.67
CA VAL A 235 -3.31 -5.04 11.84
C VAL A 235 -3.43 -3.90 10.83
N PHE A 236 -3.51 -4.24 9.55
CA PHE A 236 -3.75 -3.27 8.49
C PHE A 236 -4.51 -3.91 7.33
N TYR A 237 -5.22 -3.08 6.59
CA TYR A 237 -5.88 -3.47 5.34
C TYR A 237 -5.27 -2.71 4.17
N HIS A 238 -5.09 -3.38 3.05
CA HIS A 238 -4.61 -2.80 1.79
C HIS A 238 -5.81 -2.48 0.90
N PHE A 239 -6.06 -1.18 0.67
CA PHE A 239 -7.25 -0.68 -0.05
C PHE A 239 -7.09 -0.69 -1.57
N SER A 240 -6.50 -1.76 -2.10
CA SER A 240 -6.19 -1.86 -3.52
C SER A 240 -7.44 -1.77 -4.38
N GLY A 241 -7.41 -0.84 -5.34
CA GLY A 241 -8.52 -0.59 -6.27
C GLY A 241 -9.74 0.11 -5.68
N PHE A 242 -9.65 0.60 -4.44
CA PHE A 242 -10.67 1.47 -3.84
C PHE A 242 -10.76 2.80 -4.60
N ARG A 243 -11.98 3.25 -4.92
CA ARG A 243 -12.23 4.44 -5.74
C ARG A 243 -13.38 5.27 -5.21
N GLN A 244 -13.26 6.60 -5.31
CA GLN A 244 -14.37 7.51 -5.12
C GLN A 244 -14.93 7.86 -6.51
N ILE A 245 -16.16 7.43 -6.79
CA ILE A 245 -16.79 7.70 -8.10
C ILE A 245 -17.32 9.14 -8.13
N ASN A 246 -17.95 9.56 -7.04
CA ASN A 246 -18.43 10.92 -6.82
C ASN A 246 -18.50 11.19 -5.30
N PRO A 247 -18.88 12.41 -4.84
CA PRO A 247 -18.87 12.75 -3.41
C PRO A 247 -19.62 11.78 -2.49
N TRP A 248 -20.61 11.05 -3.00
CA TRP A 248 -21.51 10.18 -2.22
C TRP A 248 -21.38 8.70 -2.58
N LEU A 249 -20.72 8.34 -3.68
CA LEU A 249 -20.65 6.98 -4.20
C LEU A 249 -19.20 6.49 -4.25
N PHE A 250 -18.96 5.38 -3.56
CA PHE A 250 -17.65 4.76 -3.45
C PHE A 250 -17.66 3.35 -4.00
N ASP A 251 -16.56 2.97 -4.64
CA ASP A 251 -16.28 1.64 -5.15
C ASP A 251 -15.24 0.98 -4.25
N LEU A 252 -15.62 -0.08 -3.56
CA LEU A 252 -14.82 -0.64 -2.47
C LEU A 252 -13.67 -1.52 -2.97
N LEU A 253 -13.85 -2.19 -4.12
CA LEU A 253 -12.88 -3.17 -4.62
C LEU A 253 -13.00 -3.40 -6.13
N PRO A 254 -11.96 -3.92 -6.81
CA PRO A 254 -12.06 -4.33 -8.21
C PRO A 254 -13.07 -5.47 -8.43
N GLU A 255 -13.84 -5.42 -9.51
CA GLU A 255 -14.82 -6.46 -9.85
C GLU A 255 -14.16 -7.84 -10.04
N VAL A 256 -12.94 -7.87 -10.57
CA VAL A 256 -12.16 -9.11 -10.77
C VAL A 256 -11.95 -9.91 -9.47
N MET A 257 -12.04 -9.28 -8.31
CA MET A 257 -11.91 -9.98 -7.03
C MET A 257 -13.10 -10.90 -6.75
N GLN A 258 -14.24 -10.68 -7.41
CA GLN A 258 -15.46 -11.51 -7.27
C GLN A 258 -15.94 -11.67 -5.81
N VAL A 259 -15.55 -10.76 -4.91
CA VAL A 259 -15.94 -10.77 -3.50
C VAL A 259 -17.18 -9.92 -3.29
N ARG A 260 -18.10 -10.41 -2.44
CA ARG A 260 -19.19 -9.64 -1.86
C ARG A 260 -18.83 -9.23 -0.42
N PRO A 261 -18.45 -7.96 -0.16
CA PRO A 261 -18.04 -7.53 1.18
C PRO A 261 -19.12 -7.77 2.25
N SER A 262 -18.75 -8.47 3.32
CA SER A 262 -19.62 -8.71 4.47
C SER A 262 -19.97 -7.40 5.20
N ARG A 263 -20.91 -7.44 6.14
CA ARG A 263 -21.21 -6.26 6.98
C ARG A 263 -20.00 -5.90 7.86
N ALA A 264 -19.25 -6.88 8.35
CA ALA A 264 -18.03 -6.66 9.11
C ALA A 264 -16.97 -5.96 8.26
N VAL A 265 -16.75 -6.41 7.02
CA VAL A 265 -15.82 -5.75 6.08
C VAL A 265 -16.29 -4.32 5.75
N ARG A 266 -17.54 -4.12 5.34
CA ARG A 266 -18.03 -2.77 4.97
C ARG A 266 -17.98 -1.79 6.15
N ARG A 267 -18.53 -2.16 7.30
CA ARG A 267 -18.67 -1.24 8.46
C ARG A 267 -17.44 -1.21 9.36
N GLY A 268 -16.64 -2.26 9.36
CA GLY A 268 -15.45 -2.40 10.20
C GLY A 268 -14.16 -1.99 9.52
N ILE A 269 -14.09 -2.08 8.18
CA ILE A 269 -12.86 -1.80 7.41
C ILE A 269 -13.06 -0.59 6.49
N TYR A 270 -14.02 -0.68 5.56
CA TYR A 270 -14.20 0.39 4.56
C TYR A 270 -14.80 1.68 5.12
N GLN A 271 -15.73 1.61 6.06
CA GLN A 271 -16.29 2.82 6.65
C GLN A 271 -15.23 3.63 7.42
N PRO A 272 -14.40 3.03 8.31
CA PRO A 272 -13.27 3.76 8.92
C PRO A 272 -12.30 4.34 7.90
N TYR A 273 -12.00 3.63 6.81
CA TYR A 273 -11.12 4.16 5.77
C TYR A 273 -11.72 5.36 5.04
N ILE A 274 -13.00 5.31 4.68
CA ILE A 274 -13.71 6.45 4.09
C ILE A 274 -13.68 7.64 5.04
N GLN A 275 -13.90 7.41 6.34
CA GLN A 275 -13.81 8.47 7.35
C GLN A 275 -12.41 9.06 7.43
N ALA A 276 -11.36 8.22 7.43
CA ALA A 276 -9.98 8.66 7.44
C ALA A 276 -9.61 9.48 6.19
N LEU A 277 -10.07 9.07 5.00
CA LEU A 277 -9.86 9.82 3.77
C LEU A 277 -10.58 11.18 3.77
N LEU A 278 -11.82 11.24 4.27
CA LEU A 278 -12.56 12.49 4.38
C LEU A 278 -11.92 13.45 5.40
N GLN A 279 -11.39 12.93 6.50
CA GLN A 279 -10.62 13.71 7.47
C GLN A 279 -9.30 14.22 6.86
N ALA A 280 -8.58 13.35 6.14
CA ALA A 280 -7.37 13.71 5.43
C ALA A 280 -7.62 14.80 4.38
N LEU A 281 -8.73 14.73 3.64
CA LEU A 281 -9.13 15.80 2.72
C LEU A 281 -9.41 17.12 3.44
N ALA A 282 -10.11 17.09 4.57
CA ALA A 282 -10.40 18.30 5.34
C ALA A 282 -9.11 18.95 5.88
N GLU A 283 -8.14 18.14 6.30
CA GLU A 283 -6.81 18.61 6.71
C GLU A 283 -6.04 19.20 5.52
N LEU A 284 -6.00 18.48 4.39
CA LEU A 284 -5.32 18.92 3.17
C LEU A 284 -5.92 20.19 2.58
N ALA A 285 -7.22 20.45 2.74
CA ALA A 285 -7.87 21.65 2.21
C ALA A 285 -7.24 22.96 2.74
N THR A 286 -6.55 22.92 3.89
CA THR A 286 -5.84 24.07 4.46
C THR A 286 -4.55 24.43 3.74
N VAL A 287 -3.92 23.46 3.05
CA VAL A 287 -2.63 23.62 2.36
C VAL A 287 -2.73 23.36 0.85
N ARG A 288 -3.77 22.65 0.43
CA ARG A 288 -4.07 22.26 -0.95
C ARG A 288 -5.59 22.09 -1.13
N PRO A 289 -6.31 23.16 -1.47
CA PRO A 289 -7.77 23.14 -1.63
C PRO A 289 -8.29 22.24 -2.76
N ASP A 290 -7.47 21.94 -3.77
CA ASP A 290 -7.80 21.08 -4.92
C ASP A 290 -7.54 19.58 -4.67
N ALA A 291 -7.11 19.22 -3.45
CA ALA A 291 -6.93 17.82 -3.08
C ALA A 291 -8.22 17.02 -3.26
N SER A 292 -8.10 15.84 -3.87
CA SER A 292 -9.22 14.92 -4.10
C SER A 292 -8.75 13.49 -3.91
N ILE A 293 -9.67 12.59 -3.54
CA ILE A 293 -9.40 11.15 -3.51
C ILE A 293 -9.36 10.70 -4.98
N ARG A 294 -8.20 10.81 -5.62
CA ARG A 294 -8.02 10.30 -6.98
C ARG A 294 -8.13 8.78 -6.98
N ASN A 295 -8.64 8.27 -8.09
CA ASN A 295 -8.77 6.85 -8.33
C ASN A 295 -7.37 6.27 -8.59
N GLY A 296 -6.81 5.56 -7.62
CA GLY A 296 -5.49 4.90 -7.74
C GLY A 296 -5.53 3.62 -8.58
N GLY A 297 -6.41 3.55 -9.59
CA GLY A 297 -6.62 2.36 -10.41
C GLY A 297 -5.96 2.48 -11.78
N ARG A 298 -5.24 1.42 -12.16
CA ARG A 298 -4.72 1.16 -13.51
C ARG A 298 -5.88 1.14 -14.51
N SER A 299 -5.76 1.94 -15.58
CA SER A 299 -6.64 2.10 -16.75
C SER A 299 -8.16 2.13 -16.50
N ASP A 300 -8.75 3.32 -16.57
CA ASP A 300 -10.19 3.48 -16.82
C ASP A 300 -10.48 3.12 -18.29
N ALA A 301 -11.01 1.92 -18.52
CA ALA A 301 -11.77 1.68 -19.74
C ALA A 301 -13.12 2.41 -19.57
N HIS A 302 -13.32 3.51 -20.31
CA HIS A 302 -14.58 4.24 -20.36
C HIS A 302 -15.72 3.31 -20.81
N LEU A 303 -16.58 2.88 -19.87
CA LEU A 303 -17.80 2.15 -20.21
C LEU A 303 -18.86 3.13 -20.79
N PRO A 304 -19.67 2.70 -21.78
CA PRO A 304 -20.78 3.50 -22.31
C PRO A 304 -21.75 3.96 -21.21
N ALA A 305 -22.34 5.14 -21.36
CA ALA A 305 -23.19 5.78 -20.35
C ALA A 305 -24.42 4.96 -19.90
N TRP A 306 -24.94 4.03 -20.72
CA TRP A 306 -26.03 3.12 -20.33
C TRP A 306 -25.52 1.85 -19.64
N ALA A 307 -24.35 1.35 -20.07
CA ALA A 307 -23.65 0.25 -19.41
C ALA A 307 -23.19 0.67 -18.01
N SER A 308 -22.90 1.96 -17.80
CA SER A 308 -22.50 2.49 -16.49
C SER A 308 -23.60 2.43 -15.43
N TRP A 309 -24.88 2.60 -15.80
CA TRP A 309 -26.00 2.53 -14.85
C TRP A 309 -26.33 1.10 -14.42
N ASP A 310 -26.52 0.18 -15.39
CA ASP A 310 -26.77 -1.24 -15.07
C ASP A 310 -25.56 -1.86 -14.33
N HIS A 311 -24.34 -1.55 -14.77
CA HIS A 311 -23.13 -1.95 -14.06
C HIS A 311 -23.10 -1.37 -12.63
N SER A 312 -23.40 -0.07 -12.44
CA SER A 312 -23.47 0.52 -11.10
C SER A 312 -24.53 -0.15 -10.22
N ALA A 313 -25.71 -0.42 -10.76
CA ALA A 313 -26.79 -1.09 -10.04
C ALA A 313 -26.39 -2.51 -9.61
N ARG A 314 -25.79 -3.30 -10.51
CA ARG A 314 -25.26 -4.64 -10.19
C ARG A 314 -24.22 -4.58 -9.08
N ARG A 315 -23.31 -3.61 -9.13
CA ARG A 315 -22.26 -3.45 -8.11
C ARG A 315 -22.79 -2.94 -6.76
N LEU A 316 -23.86 -2.15 -6.75
CA LEU A 316 -24.60 -1.80 -5.53
C LEU A 316 -25.32 -3.02 -4.93
N LEU A 317 -25.99 -3.83 -5.75
CA LEU A 317 -26.66 -5.08 -5.31
C LEU A 317 -25.64 -6.10 -4.75
N ALA A 318 -24.47 -6.17 -5.38
CA ALA A 318 -23.32 -6.95 -4.92
C ALA A 318 -22.61 -6.33 -3.70
N ARG A 319 -23.04 -5.16 -3.20
CA ARG A 319 -22.44 -4.44 -2.05
C ARG A 319 -20.97 -4.07 -2.26
N GLN A 320 -20.52 -4.02 -3.50
CA GLN A 320 -19.18 -3.60 -3.87
C GLN A 320 -19.10 -2.10 -4.09
N ARG A 321 -20.24 -1.45 -4.40
CA ARG A 321 -20.42 -0.01 -4.30
C ARG A 321 -21.27 0.33 -3.09
N VAL A 322 -20.99 1.49 -2.49
CA VAL A 322 -21.72 1.99 -1.33
C VAL A 322 -22.03 3.48 -1.48
N LEU A 323 -23.22 3.85 -1.00
CA LEU A 323 -23.56 5.24 -0.79
C LEU A 323 -23.09 5.67 0.60
N VAL A 324 -22.53 6.87 0.68
CA VAL A 324 -21.97 7.45 1.89
C VAL A 324 -22.60 8.81 2.14
N LEU A 325 -23.16 8.99 3.33
CA LEU A 325 -23.63 10.28 3.83
C LEU A 325 -22.99 10.54 5.19
N GLY A 326 -22.35 11.71 5.35
CA GLY A 326 -21.66 12.08 6.58
C GLY A 326 -20.59 11.07 7.03
N GLY A 327 -19.87 10.46 6.07
CA GLY A 327 -18.87 9.43 6.36
C GLY A 327 -19.43 8.10 6.87
N ARG A 328 -20.74 7.83 6.71
CA ARG A 328 -21.37 6.56 7.07
C ARG A 328 -21.87 5.85 5.83
N ILE A 329 -21.61 4.55 5.75
CA ILE A 329 -22.14 3.69 4.69
C ILE A 329 -23.63 3.43 4.97
N LEU A 330 -24.47 3.74 3.99
CA LEU A 330 -25.92 3.48 4.03
C LEU A 330 -26.24 1.98 3.92
#